data_AF-A0A415SJQ9-F1
#
_entry.id   AF-A0A415SJQ9-F1
#
_cell.length_a   1.000
_cell.length_b   1.000
_cell.length_c   1.000
_cell.angle_alpha   90.00
_cell.angle_beta   90.00
_cell.angle_gamma   90.00
#
_symmetry.space_group_name_H-M   'P 1'
#
loop_
_entity.id
_entity.type
_entity.pdbx_description
1 polymer ?
#
loop_
_entity_poly.entity_id
_entity_poly.type
_entity_poly.pdbx_seq_one_letter_code
_entity_poly.pdbx_strand_id
1 'polypeptide(L)'
;MKVVHSPSPSSNPAKREKINLFEKDAPEEVAALCQQSALQESNKILLRIDARTQVLVDPKDATAEYAEKLRQRYKLNYHRKAVGGRKKR
;
A
#
# COMPACT_ATOMS: atom_id res chain seq x y z
N MET A 1 34.98 -8.76 -9.54
CA MET A 1 33.55 -8.55 -9.85
C MET A 1 32.88 -9.92 -9.96
N LYS A 2 31.98 -10.31 -9.06
CA LYS A 2 31.22 -11.57 -9.20
C LYS A 2 30.04 -11.30 -10.16
N VAL A 3 30.07 -11.91 -11.34
CA VAL A 3 29.01 -11.77 -12.34
C VAL A 3 27.83 -12.64 -11.91
N VAL A 4 26.81 -12.02 -11.32
CA VAL A 4 25.56 -12.71 -10.97
C VAL A 4 24.78 -12.97 -12.25
N HIS A 5 24.70 -14.23 -12.66
CA HIS A 5 23.87 -14.64 -13.78
C HIS A 5 22.44 -14.78 -13.27
N SER A 6 21.53 -13.91 -13.71
CA SER A 6 20.10 -14.15 -13.52
C SER A 6 19.76 -15.44 -14.27
N PRO A 7 19.11 -16.44 -13.63
CA PRO A 7 18.76 -17.67 -14.32
C PRO A 7 17.91 -17.33 -15.55
N SER A 8 18.34 -17.79 -16.73
CA SER A 8 17.57 -17.62 -17.96
C SER A 8 16.23 -18.33 -17.80
N PRO A 9 15.11 -17.70 -18.18
CA PRO A 9 13.81 -18.33 -18.08
C PRO A 9 13.80 -19.61 -18.92
N SER A 10 13.44 -20.73 -18.31
CA SER A 10 13.36 -22.03 -18.99
C SER A 10 12.45 -21.93 -20.21
N SER A 11 12.90 -22.48 -21.35
CA SER A 11 12.09 -22.63 -22.56
C SER A 11 10.98 -23.68 -22.40
N ASN A 12 11.05 -24.52 -21.37
CA ASN A 12 10.08 -25.57 -21.11
C ASN A 12 8.85 -24.97 -20.41
N PRO A 13 7.67 -24.91 -21.07
CA PRO A 13 6.46 -24.32 -20.50
C PRO A 13 6.00 -25.07 -19.24
N ALA A 14 6.31 -26.37 -19.09
CA ALA A 14 6.00 -27.14 -17.89
C ALA A 14 6.80 -26.72 -16.64
N LYS A 15 7.88 -25.94 -16.80
CA LYS A 15 8.69 -25.41 -15.69
C LYS A 15 8.34 -23.95 -15.34
N ARG A 16 7.29 -23.40 -15.95
CA ARG A 16 6.82 -22.02 -15.75
C ARG A 16 5.45 -22.04 -15.08
N GLU A 17 5.39 -22.52 -13.85
CA GLU A 17 4.23 -22.25 -13.02
C GLU A 17 4.22 -20.76 -12.67
N LYS A 18 3.21 -20.06 -13.18
CA LYS A 18 2.97 -18.67 -12.79
C LYS A 18 2.43 -18.73 -11.37
N ILE A 19 3.32 -18.52 -10.41
CA ILE A 19 2.90 -18.31 -9.02
C ILE A 19 1.83 -17.22 -9.01
N ASN A 20 0.63 -17.59 -8.62
CA ASN A 20 -0.46 -16.65 -8.42
C ASN A 20 -0.27 -16.03 -7.05
N LEU A 21 0.40 -14.88 -6.99
CA LEU A 21 0.64 -14.14 -5.74
C LEU A 21 -0.66 -13.76 -4.98
N PHE A 22 -1.81 -13.92 -5.62
CA PHE A 22 -3.12 -13.50 -5.11
C PHE A 22 -4.05 -14.66 -4.77
N GLU A 23 -3.73 -15.89 -5.21
CA GLU A 23 -4.44 -17.07 -4.73
C GLU A 23 -3.85 -17.41 -3.37
N LYS A 24 -4.69 -17.33 -2.34
CA LYS A 24 -4.29 -17.59 -0.96
C LYS A 24 -4.70 -19.01 -0.59
N ASP A 25 -3.79 -19.76 0.03
CA ASP A 25 -4.04 -21.15 0.44
C ASP A 25 -5.20 -21.30 1.44
N ALA A 26 -5.51 -20.25 2.21
CA ALA A 26 -6.59 -20.21 3.20
C ALA A 26 -7.43 -18.92 3.08
N PRO A 27 -8.49 -18.90 2.25
CA PRO A 27 -9.32 -17.70 2.05
C PRO A 27 -10.17 -17.32 3.28
N GLU A 28 -10.49 -18.29 4.15
CA GLU A 28 -11.32 -18.08 5.34
C GLU A 28 -10.61 -17.25 6.42
N GLU A 29 -9.32 -17.50 6.64
CA GLU A 29 -8.51 -16.75 7.61
C GLU A 29 -8.42 -15.25 7.24
N VAL A 30 -8.38 -14.97 5.93
CA VAL A 30 -8.35 -13.61 5.40
C VAL A 30 -9.67 -12.91 5.65
N ALA A 31 -10.79 -13.62 5.45
CA ALA A 31 -12.11 -13.08 5.71
C ALA A 31 -12.30 -12.76 7.21
N ALA A 32 -11.84 -13.65 8.10
CA ALA A 32 -11.86 -13.42 9.54
C ALA A 32 -11.02 -12.19 9.94
N LEU A 33 -9.81 -12.05 9.38
CA LEU A 33 -8.95 -10.88 9.62
C LEU A 33 -9.59 -9.58 9.12
N CYS A 34 -10.26 -9.61 7.96
CA CYS A 34 -10.98 -8.46 7.42
C CYS A 34 -12.16 -8.05 8.33
N GLN A 35 -12.91 -9.01 8.87
CA GLN A 35 -14.00 -8.73 9.81
C GLN A 35 -13.47 -8.17 11.13
N GLN A 36 -12.40 -8.76 11.67
CA GLN A 36 -11.77 -8.30 12.91
C GLN A 36 -11.20 -6.87 12.77
N SER A 37 -10.52 -6.58 11.65
CA SER A 37 -10.03 -5.23 11.37
C SER A 37 -11.17 -4.23 11.20
N ALA A 38 -12.24 -4.59 10.49
CA ALA A 38 -13.42 -3.72 10.35
C ALA A 38 -14.04 -3.35 11.72
N LEU A 39 -14.11 -4.30 12.65
CA LEU A 39 -14.59 -4.05 14.01
C LEU A 39 -13.61 -3.18 14.82
N GLN A 40 -12.30 -3.41 14.67
CA GLN A 40 -11.28 -2.62 15.37
C GLN A 40 -11.19 -1.18 14.85
N GLU A 41 -11.44 -0.98 13.56
CA GLU A 41 -11.34 0.31 12.89
C GLU A 41 -12.65 1.09 12.87
N SER A 42 -13.76 0.51 13.35
CA SER A 42 -15.09 1.13 13.30
C SER A 42 -15.17 2.50 13.97
N ASN A 43 -14.31 2.75 14.96
CA ASN A 43 -14.29 3.99 15.74
C ASN A 43 -13.24 5.00 15.25
N LYS A 44 -12.44 4.65 14.23
CA LYS A 44 -11.42 5.54 13.68
C LYS A 44 -12.04 6.56 12.73
N ILE A 45 -11.41 7.71 12.62
CA ILE A 45 -11.82 8.78 11.70
C ILE A 45 -10.73 9.08 10.68
N LEU A 46 -11.15 9.57 9.51
CA LEU A 46 -10.24 9.94 8.43
C LEU A 46 -9.60 11.31 8.72
N LEU A 47 -8.30 11.31 8.99
CA LEU A 47 -7.47 12.51 9.08
C LEU A 47 -6.77 12.75 7.74
N ARG A 48 -6.99 13.92 7.14
CA ARG A 48 -6.30 14.32 5.91
C ARG A 48 -4.93 14.90 6.24
N ILE A 49 -3.87 14.21 5.83
CA ILE A 49 -2.50 14.68 6.02
C ILE A 49 -1.96 15.41 4.79
N ASP A 50 -2.45 15.17 3.58
CA ASP A 50 -2.06 15.94 2.39
C ASP A 50 -3.22 16.01 1.39
N ALA A 51 -3.06 16.77 0.30
CA ALA A 51 -4.03 16.88 -0.78
C ALA A 51 -4.48 15.51 -1.31
N ARG A 52 -3.59 14.50 -1.27
CA ARG A 52 -3.81 13.16 -1.83
C ARG A 52 -3.82 12.03 -0.80
N THR A 53 -3.58 12.33 0.47
CA THR A 53 -3.32 11.30 1.48
C THR A 53 -4.21 11.52 2.68
N GLN A 54 -4.97 10.49 3.03
CA GLN A 54 -5.83 10.40 4.21
C GLN A 54 -5.45 9.13 4.99
N VAL A 55 -5.63 9.17 6.30
CA VAL A 55 -5.27 8.07 7.21
C VAL A 55 -6.35 7.90 8.25
N LEU A 56 -6.66 6.65 8.60
CA LEU A 56 -7.55 6.33 9.72
C LEU A 56 -6.78 6.49 11.03
N VAL A 57 -7.28 7.33 11.91
CA VAL A 57 -6.69 7.63 13.23
C VAL A 57 -7.77 7.56 14.30
N ASP A 58 -7.35 7.36 15.54
CA ASP A 58 -8.28 7.45 16.67
C ASP A 58 -8.81 8.89 16.81
N PRO A 59 -10.07 9.09 17.23
CA PRO A 59 -10.66 10.42 17.34
C PRO A 59 -9.87 11.38 18.25
N LYS A 60 -9.16 10.84 19.25
CA LYS A 60 -8.31 11.59 20.17
C LYS A 60 -7.07 12.18 19.48
N ASP A 61 -6.60 11.52 18.42
CA ASP A 61 -5.38 11.88 17.69
C ASP A 61 -5.67 12.68 16.42
N ALA A 62 -6.94 13.03 16.15
CA ALA A 62 -7.34 13.82 14.99
C ALA A 62 -7.03 15.32 15.17
N THR A 63 -5.77 15.62 15.46
CA THR A 63 -5.24 16.97 15.68
C THR A 63 -4.28 17.38 14.56
N ALA A 64 -4.11 18.68 14.37
CA ALA A 64 -3.18 19.22 13.37
C ALA A 64 -1.72 18.83 13.70
N GLU A 65 -1.33 18.83 14.98
CA GLU A 65 0.01 18.42 15.42
C GLU A 65 0.31 16.97 15.06
N TYR A 66 -0.67 16.08 15.27
CA TYR A 66 -0.52 14.69 14.89
C TYR A 66 -0.44 14.51 13.37
N ALA A 67 -1.23 15.27 12.61
CA ALA A 67 -1.12 15.31 11.15
C ALA A 67 0.29 15.73 10.70
N GLU A 68 0.90 16.73 11.34
CA GLU A 68 2.28 17.15 11.04
C GLU A 68 3.32 16.09 11.40
N LYS A 69 3.18 15.43 12.56
CA LYS A 69 4.02 14.29 12.93
C LYS A 69 3.96 13.19 11.87
N LEU A 70 2.77 12.89 11.34
CA LEU A 70 2.61 11.91 10.26
C LEU A 70 3.24 12.39 8.95
N ARG A 71 3.07 13.67 8.58
CA ARG A 71 3.74 14.26 7.40
C ARG A 71 5.25 14.10 7.48
N GLN A 72 5.85 14.41 8.63
CA GLN A 72 7.29 14.28 8.86
C GLN A 72 7.73 12.81 8.82
N ARG A 73 6.99 11.92 9.51
CA ARG A 73 7.29 10.48 9.57
C ARG A 73 7.32 9.83 8.20
N TYR A 74 6.35 10.15 7.36
CA TYR A 74 6.24 9.59 6.01
C TYR A 74 6.94 10.44 4.94
N LYS A 75 7.65 11.50 5.36
CA LYS A 75 8.38 12.42 4.46
C LYS A 75 7.49 12.92 3.32
N LEU A 76 6.24 13.28 3.65
CA LEU A 76 5.26 13.82 2.71
C LEU A 76 5.57 15.28 2.40
N ASN A 77 6.75 15.54 1.83
CA ASN A 77 7.20 16.84 1.35
C ASN A 77 6.91 16.95 -0.16
N TYR A 78 5.72 16.53 -0.58
CA TYR A 78 5.41 16.37 -1.99
C TYR A 78 5.10 17.73 -2.65
N HIS A 79 6.14 18.49 -2.97
CA HIS A 79 6.05 19.66 -3.87
C HIS A 79 6.11 19.26 -5.36
N ARG A 80 6.04 17.96 -5.68
CA ARG A 80 6.01 17.52 -7.08
C ARG A 80 4.64 17.80 -7.67
N LYS A 81 4.58 18.72 -8.63
CA LYS A 81 3.41 18.85 -9.50
C LYS A 81 3.12 17.49 -10.12
N ALA A 82 1.84 17.12 -10.18
CA ALA A 82 1.43 15.86 -10.77
C ALA A 82 1.78 15.85 -12.27
N VAL A 83 2.89 15.21 -12.63
CA VAL A 83 3.33 15.07 -14.02
C VAL A 83 2.67 13.81 -14.59
N GLY A 84 1.37 13.88 -14.80
CA GLY A 84 0.57 12.74 -15.25
C GLY A 84 -0.70 13.21 -15.94
N GLY A 85 -0.55 13.58 -17.21
CA GLY A 85 -1.67 13.90 -18.10
C GLY A 85 -1.46 13.18 -19.43
N ARG A 86 -2.54 12.69 -20.02
CA ARG A 86 -2.53 12.12 -21.37
C ARG A 86 -2.03 13.21 -22.32
N LYS A 87 -0.87 13.00 -22.94
CA LYS A 87 -0.38 13.87 -24.03
C LYS A 87 -1.46 13.83 -25.11
N LYS A 88 -2.18 14.95 -25.31
CA LYS A 88 -3.11 15.06 -26.43
C LYS A 88 -2.26 14.88 -27.70
N ARG A 89 -2.59 13.83 -28.45
CA ARG A 89 -2.05 13.58 -29.79
C ARG A 89 -2.58 14.63 -30.74
#